data_AF-A0A7L2K3W4-F1
#
_entry.id   AF-A0A7L2K3W4-F1
#
_cell.length_a   1.000
_cell.length_b   1.000
_cell.length_c   1.000
_cell.angle_alpha   90.00
_cell.angle_beta   90.00
_cell.angle_gamma   90.00
#
_symmetry.space_group_name_H-M   'P 1'
#
loop_
_entity.id
_entity.type
_entity.pdbx_description
1 polymer ?
#
loop_
_entity_poly.entity_id
_entity_poly.type
_entity_poly.pdbx_seq_one_letter_code
_entity_poly.pdbx_strand_id
1 'polypeptide(L)'
;LDGLGHLRDLRLGDNPWHCDCRILYLKLWLQDFSAPALARLRCASPAHLRTKALAQLAGNDLGACTRLPPTQCLQFFWRDLLLIAGAVITLLLAAWALKFSKKLVCQLILGGRRLRRSIPKTR
;
A
#
# COMPACT_ATOMS: atom_id res chain seq x y z
N LEU A 1 3.16 3.78 -20.96
CA LEU A 1 3.66 4.64 -22.06
C LEU A 1 2.65 4.74 -23.20
N ASP A 2 1.56 3.96 -23.18
CA ASP A 2 0.57 3.89 -24.25
C ASP A 2 -0.25 5.18 -24.46
N GLY A 3 -0.21 6.13 -23.50
CA GLY A 3 -0.87 7.44 -23.62
C GLY A 3 -0.03 8.54 -24.29
N LEU A 4 1.23 8.28 -24.67
CA LEU A 4 2.13 9.30 -25.23
C LEU A 4 2.13 9.31 -26.77
N GLY A 5 0.97 9.57 -27.38
CA GLY A 5 0.79 9.52 -28.84
C GLY A 5 1.55 10.58 -29.67
N HIS A 6 2.09 11.62 -29.04
CA HIS A 6 2.87 12.68 -29.71
C HIS A 6 4.37 12.65 -29.37
N LEU A 7 4.85 11.59 -28.71
CA LEU A 7 6.27 11.44 -28.39
C LEU A 7 7.08 11.29 -29.69
N ARG A 8 8.10 12.13 -29.88
CA ARG A 8 8.95 12.12 -31.10
C ARG A 8 10.36 11.59 -30.88
N ASP A 9 10.95 11.89 -29.72
CA ASP A 9 12.29 11.44 -29.35
C ASP A 9 12.27 10.93 -27.91
N LEU A 10 13.07 9.90 -27.65
CA LEU A 10 13.19 9.30 -26.33
C LEU A 10 14.63 8.85 -26.09
N ARG A 11 15.23 9.39 -25.03
CA ARG A 11 16.60 9.09 -24.61
C ARG A 11 16.58 8.20 -23.37
N LEU A 12 16.85 6.92 -23.57
CA LEU A 12 16.92 5.89 -22.52
C LEU A 12 18.35 5.37 -22.29
N GLY A 13 19.34 5.96 -22.97
CA GLY A 13 20.75 5.66 -22.76
C GLY A 13 21.20 5.92 -21.33
N ASP A 14 22.32 5.32 -20.94
CA ASP A 14 23.01 5.54 -19.66
C ASP A 14 22.20 5.19 -18.39
N ASN A 15 21.10 4.43 -18.54
CA ASN A 15 20.37 3.88 -17.41
C ASN A 15 20.86 2.45 -17.08
N PRO A 16 20.99 2.11 -15.79
CA PRO A 16 21.40 0.77 -15.35
C PRO A 16 20.23 -0.22 -15.47
N TRP A 17 19.88 -0.61 -16.69
CA TRP A 17 18.71 -1.45 -16.96
C TRP A 17 18.82 -2.83 -16.28
N HIS A 18 17.87 -3.13 -15.40
CA HIS A 18 17.70 -4.45 -14.82
C HIS A 18 16.76 -5.29 -15.70
N CYS A 19 17.33 -6.22 -16.45
CA CYS A 19 16.64 -7.03 -17.43
C CYS A 19 16.04 -8.29 -16.80
N ASP A 20 14.88 -8.14 -16.17
CA ASP A 20 14.03 -9.24 -15.72
C ASP A 20 12.62 -9.09 -16.29
N CYS A 21 11.68 -9.93 -15.85
CA CYS A 21 10.30 -9.87 -16.33
C CYS A 21 9.69 -8.45 -16.28
N ARG A 22 10.07 -7.60 -15.33
CA ARG A 22 9.49 -6.25 -15.19
C ARG A 22 9.88 -5.33 -16.34
N ILE A 23 11.03 -5.56 -16.99
CA ILE A 23 11.44 -4.77 -18.17
C ILE A 23 10.67 -5.17 -19.43
N LEU A 24 9.92 -6.28 -19.41
CA LEU A 24 9.21 -6.81 -20.59
C LEU A 24 8.26 -5.77 -21.18
N TYR A 25 7.52 -5.03 -20.35
CA TYR A 25 6.60 -4.00 -20.83
C TYR A 25 7.33 -2.91 -21.65
N LEU A 26 8.46 -2.40 -21.13
CA LEU A 26 9.26 -1.39 -21.84
C LEU A 26 9.83 -1.95 -23.14
N LYS A 27 10.31 -3.21 -23.11
CA LYS A 27 10.83 -3.88 -24.29
C LYS A 27 9.77 -3.97 -25.39
N LEU A 28 8.56 -4.44 -25.06
CA LEU A 28 7.44 -4.55 -26.01
C LEU A 28 7.06 -3.18 -26.55
N TRP A 29 6.92 -2.18 -25.68
CA TRP A 29 6.58 -0.82 -26.11
C TRP A 29 7.64 -0.22 -27.06
N LEU A 30 8.92 -0.46 -26.79
CA LEU A 30 10.02 0.00 -27.66
C LEU A 30 10.09 -0.76 -28.99
N GLN A 31 9.62 -2.00 -29.07
CA GLN A 31 9.53 -2.73 -30.34
C GLN A 31 8.60 -2.00 -31.31
N ASP A 32 7.47 -1.49 -30.81
CA ASP A 32 6.49 -0.76 -31.60
C ASP A 32 6.90 0.71 -31.81
N PHE A 33 7.48 1.35 -30.79
CA PHE A 33 7.85 2.76 -30.86
C PHE A 33 9.12 3.02 -31.69
N SER A 34 10.21 2.27 -31.46
CA SER A 34 11.46 2.45 -32.20
C SER A 34 12.45 1.28 -32.03
N ALA A 35 12.50 0.40 -33.03
CA ALA A 35 13.48 -0.69 -33.09
C ALA A 35 14.96 -0.20 -32.94
N PRO A 36 15.39 0.94 -33.51
CA PRO A 36 16.75 1.44 -33.31
C PRO A 36 17.04 1.85 -31.86
N ALA A 37 16.07 2.39 -31.13
CA ALA A 37 16.27 2.72 -29.71
C ALA A 37 16.40 1.43 -28.91
N LEU A 38 15.50 0.46 -29.11
CA LEU A 38 15.55 -0.85 -28.46
C LEU A 38 16.91 -1.55 -28.63
N ALA A 39 17.50 -1.46 -29.82
CA ALA A 39 18.79 -2.07 -30.13
C ALA A 39 19.98 -1.41 -29.38
N ARG A 40 19.86 -0.14 -28.97
CA ARG A 40 20.91 0.59 -28.24
C ARG A 40 20.87 0.34 -26.74
N LEU A 41 19.71 -0.01 -26.17
CA LEU A 41 19.58 -0.26 -24.73
C LEU A 41 20.31 -1.55 -24.35
N ARG A 42 21.14 -1.47 -23.32
CA ARG A 42 21.90 -2.61 -22.77
C ARG A 42 21.57 -2.87 -21.33
N CYS A 43 21.52 -4.14 -20.95
CA CYS A 43 21.32 -4.57 -19.57
C CYS A 43 22.54 -4.29 -18.71
N ALA A 44 22.34 -3.69 -17.53
CA ALA A 44 23.37 -3.59 -16.48
C ALA A 44 23.33 -4.79 -15.53
N SER A 45 22.14 -5.35 -15.34
CA SER A 45 21.87 -6.51 -14.48
C SER A 45 20.71 -7.33 -15.06
N PRO A 46 20.47 -8.57 -14.62
CA PRO A 46 21.33 -9.40 -13.76
C PRO A 46 22.67 -9.76 -14.42
N ALA A 47 23.63 -10.27 -13.65
CA ALA A 47 25.00 -10.51 -14.11
C ALA A 47 25.11 -11.34 -15.41
N HIS A 48 24.24 -12.34 -15.57
CA HIS A 48 24.22 -13.21 -16.75
C HIS A 48 23.68 -12.54 -18.03
N LEU A 49 23.05 -11.37 -17.91
CA LEU A 49 22.56 -10.57 -19.04
C LEU A 49 23.34 -9.27 -19.22
N ARG A 50 24.33 -8.99 -18.37
CA ARG A 50 25.09 -7.75 -18.40
C ARG A 50 25.66 -7.50 -19.79
N THR A 51 25.57 -6.25 -20.27
CA THR A 51 25.93 -5.77 -21.62
C THR A 51 25.12 -6.30 -22.80
N LYS A 52 24.20 -7.27 -22.60
CA LYS A 52 23.33 -7.73 -23.69
C LYS A 52 22.35 -6.64 -24.10
N ALA A 53 22.10 -6.54 -25.40
CA ALA A 53 21.13 -5.57 -25.93
C ALA A 53 19.70 -6.04 -25.69
N LEU A 54 18.80 -5.13 -25.34
CA LEU A 54 17.40 -5.45 -25.02
C LEU A 54 16.66 -6.11 -26.20
N ALA A 55 17.05 -5.76 -27.43
CA ALA A 55 16.56 -6.37 -28.67
C ALA A 55 16.93 -7.85 -28.83
N GLN A 56 18.01 -8.32 -28.19
CA GLN A 56 18.52 -9.70 -28.31
C GLN A 56 17.93 -10.65 -27.28
N LEU A 57 17.31 -10.13 -26.22
CA LEU A 57 16.71 -10.98 -25.19
C LEU A 57 15.45 -11.61 -25.75
N ALA A 58 15.24 -12.90 -25.49
CA ALA A 58 13.96 -13.57 -25.68
C ALA A 58 13.12 -13.52 -24.39
N GLY A 59 11.85 -13.93 -24.46
CA GLY A 59 10.95 -13.89 -23.29
C GLY A 59 11.41 -14.79 -22.14
N ASN A 60 12.03 -15.92 -22.47
CA ASN A 60 12.64 -16.87 -21.53
C ASN A 60 13.90 -16.32 -20.85
N ASP A 61 14.67 -15.45 -21.50
CA ASP A 61 15.87 -14.82 -20.89
C ASP A 61 15.51 -13.89 -19.73
N LEU A 62 14.30 -13.32 -19.74
CA LEU A 62 13.82 -12.38 -18.72
C LEU A 62 13.32 -13.07 -17.44
N GLY A 63 13.43 -14.40 -17.38
CA GLY A 63 12.90 -15.21 -16.29
C GLY A 63 11.40 -15.45 -16.40
N ALA A 64 10.83 -16.12 -15.40
CA ALA A 64 9.41 -16.45 -15.39
C ALA A 64 8.55 -15.19 -15.15
N CYS A 65 7.86 -14.76 -16.20
CA CYS A 65 6.80 -13.76 -16.11
C CYS A 65 5.50 -14.37 -15.62
N THR A 66 5.45 -14.71 -14.34
CA THR A 66 4.16 -14.90 -13.68
C THR A 66 3.52 -13.54 -13.47
N ARG A 67 2.21 -13.39 -13.66
CA ARG A 67 1.50 -12.31 -12.97
C ARG A 67 1.63 -12.64 -11.50
N LEU A 68 2.55 -11.97 -10.81
CA LEU A 68 2.66 -12.12 -9.38
C LEU A 68 1.27 -11.78 -8.84
N PRO A 69 0.61 -12.66 -8.07
CA PRO A 69 -0.53 -12.21 -7.30
C PRO A 69 -0.01 -11.02 -6.50
N PRO A 70 -0.68 -9.87 -6.53
CA PRO A 70 -0.17 -8.69 -5.86
C PRO A 70 -0.04 -9.06 -4.39
N THR A 71 1.20 -9.23 -3.92
CA THR A 71 1.51 -9.31 -2.49
C THR A 71 0.93 -8.08 -1.77
N GLN A 72 0.73 -6.99 -2.53
CA GLN A 72 -0.02 -5.80 -2.15
C GLN A 72 -1.48 -6.06 -1.77
N CYS A 73 -2.24 -6.98 -2.41
CA CYS A 73 -3.65 -7.20 -2.03
C CYS A 73 -3.78 -7.83 -0.64
N LEU A 74 -2.99 -8.87 -0.35
CA LEU A 74 -3.01 -9.50 0.96
C LEU A 74 -2.45 -8.53 2.02
N GLN A 75 -1.36 -7.83 1.71
CA GLN A 75 -0.73 -6.93 2.69
C GLN A 75 -1.58 -5.69 2.98
N PHE A 76 -2.30 -5.15 1.98
CA PHE A 76 -3.28 -4.07 2.16
C PHE A 76 -4.41 -4.52 3.10
N PHE A 77 -4.99 -5.70 2.85
CA PHE A 77 -6.06 -6.25 3.68
C PHE A 77 -5.69 -6.39 5.16
N TRP A 78 -4.49 -6.90 5.48
CA TRP A 78 -4.06 -7.03 6.89
C TRP A 78 -3.79 -5.68 7.56
N ARG A 79 -3.28 -4.70 6.82
CA ARG A 79 -3.06 -3.35 7.34
C ARG A 79 -4.37 -2.66 7.69
N ASP A 80 -5.34 -2.74 6.77
CA ASP A 80 -6.67 -2.15 7.00
C ASP A 80 -7.41 -2.88 8.13
N LEU A 81 -7.33 -4.21 8.18
CA LEU A 81 -7.95 -5.00 9.25
C LEU A 81 -7.40 -4.61 10.63
N LEU A 82 -6.10 -4.38 10.76
CA LEU A 82 -5.47 -3.93 12.00
C LEU A 82 -5.96 -2.53 12.40
N LEU A 83 -6.08 -1.61 11.44
CA LEU A 83 -6.59 -0.25 11.66
C LEU A 83 -8.06 -0.27 12.10
N ILE A 84 -8.90 -1.07 11.44
CA ILE A 84 -10.31 -1.23 11.77
C ILE A 84 -10.47 -1.83 13.17
N ALA A 85 -9.72 -2.89 13.49
CA ALA A 85 -9.76 -3.50 14.81
C ALA A 85 -9.36 -2.51 15.91
N GLY A 86 -8.29 -1.73 15.70
CA GLY A 86 -7.87 -0.67 16.62
C GLY A 86 -8.97 0.38 16.86
N ALA A 87 -9.58 0.90 15.79
CA ALA A 87 -10.66 1.88 15.89
C ALA A 87 -11.88 1.34 16.65
N VAL A 88 -12.28 0.10 16.40
CA VAL A 88 -13.39 -0.56 17.11
C VAL A 88 -13.08 -0.70 18.60
N ILE A 89 -11.87 -1.14 18.96
CA ILE A 89 -11.45 -1.27 20.36
C ILE A 89 -11.49 0.09 21.06
N THR A 90 -10.96 1.15 20.43
CA THR A 90 -10.99 2.51 20.98
C THR A 90 -12.43 3.00 21.22
N LEU A 91 -13.34 2.77 20.27
CA LEU A 91 -14.76 3.14 20.41
C LEU A 91 -15.46 2.36 21.53
N LEU A 92 -15.19 1.06 21.65
CA LEU A 92 -15.75 0.23 22.73
C LEU A 92 -15.27 0.68 24.10
N LEU A 93 -13.98 0.98 24.25
CA LEU A 93 -13.40 1.50 25.49
C LEU A 93 -13.98 2.87 25.85
N ALA A 94 -14.12 3.77 24.86
CA ALA A 94 -14.76 5.07 25.07
C ALA A 94 -16.23 4.93 25.50
N ALA A 95 -16.99 4.06 24.85
CA ALA A 95 -18.38 3.79 25.20
C ALA A 95 -18.49 3.17 26.61
N TRP A 96 -17.58 2.27 26.97
CA TRP A 96 -17.52 1.67 28.30
C TRP A 96 -17.20 2.72 29.37
N ALA A 97 -16.21 3.59 29.12
CA ALA A 97 -15.87 4.70 30.02
C ALA A 97 -17.01 5.70 30.17
N LEU A 98 -17.73 6.03 29.08
CA LEU A 98 -18.91 6.90 29.12
C LEU A 98 -20.08 6.25 29.88
N LYS A 99 -20.30 4.94 29.73
CA LYS A 99 -21.32 4.21 30.51
C LYS A 99 -20.94 4.12 31.98
N PHE A 100 -19.67 3.83 32.27
CA PHE A 100 -19.17 3.72 33.64
C PHE A 100 -19.21 5.07 34.36
N SER A 101 -18.77 6.15 33.71
CA SER A 101 -18.87 7.51 34.25
C SER A 101 -20.33 7.92 34.50
N LYS A 102 -21.26 7.67 33.56
CA LYS A 102 -22.69 7.90 33.78
C LYS A 102 -23.24 7.08 34.96
N LYS A 103 -22.83 5.82 35.10
CA LYS A 103 -23.21 4.95 36.23
C LYS A 103 -22.68 5.51 37.55
N LEU A 104 -21.42 5.95 37.59
CA LEU A 104 -20.78 6.51 38.78
C LEU A 104 -21.45 7.83 39.21
N VAL A 105 -21.70 8.73 38.26
CA VAL A 105 -22.41 10.00 38.49
C VAL A 105 -23.83 9.75 39.00
N CYS A 106 -24.55 8.79 38.42
CA CYS A 106 -25.90 8.43 38.88
C CYS A 106 -25.87 7.92 40.34
N GLN A 107 -24.90 7.09 40.69
CA GLN A 107 -24.73 6.60 42.06
C GLN A 107 -24.36 7.70 43.05
N LEU A 108 -23.51 8.65 42.67
CA LEU A 108 -23.15 9.80 43.51
C LEU A 108 -24.35 10.75 43.72
N ILE A 109 -25.14 11.02 42.69
CA ILE A 109 -26.35 11.87 42.80
C ILE A 109 -27.44 11.19 43.64
N LEU A 110 -27.69 9.89 43.45
CA LEU A 110 -28.65 9.14 44.24
C LEU A 110 -28.20 8.94 45.70
N GLY A 111 -26.90 8.70 45.92
CA GLY A 111 -26.30 8.64 47.26
C GLY A 111 -26.36 9.98 47.99
N GLY A 112 -26.04 11.08 47.29
CA GLY A 112 -26.16 12.44 47.82
C GLY A 112 -27.60 12.86 48.12
N ARG A 113 -28.59 12.45 47.31
CA ARG A 113 -30.02 12.63 47.61
C ARG A 113 -30.46 11.83 48.84
N ARG A 114 -29.86 10.66 49.10
CA ARG A 114 -30.16 9.82 50.27
C ARG A 114 -29.59 10.43 51.56
N LEU A 115 -28.35 10.94 51.53
CA LEU A 115 -27.76 11.70 52.65
C LEU A 115 -28.52 13.01 52.92
N ARG A 116 -28.93 13.73 51.87
CA ARG A 116 -29.75 14.94 52.02
C ARG A 116 -31.14 14.66 52.61
N ARG A 117 -31.68 13.45 52.44
CA ARG A 117 -32.96 13.02 53.06
C ARG A 117 -32.82 12.61 54.52
N SER A 118 -31.63 12.22 54.99
CA SER A 118 -31.40 11.80 56.37
C SER A 118 -31.00 12.94 57.31
N ILE A 119 -30.75 14.14 56.79
CA ILE A 119 -30.52 15.35 57.59
C ILE A 119 -31.90 15.88 58.04
N PRO A 120 -32.24 15.84 59.33
CA PRO A 120 -33.50 16.40 59.81
C PRO A 120 -33.48 17.92 59.59
N LYS A 121 -34.57 18.47 59.05
CA LYS A 121 -34.78 19.92 59.04
C LYS A 121 -34.93 20.38 60.49
N THR A 122 -33.87 20.94 61.06
CA THR A 122 -33.97 21.75 62.27
C THR A 122 -34.75 23.03 61.95
N ARG A 123 -35.60 23.36 62.92
CA ARG A 123 -36.66 24.37 62.97
C ARG A 123 -36.23 25.77 62.57
#